data_AF-A0A1V6BXR1-F1
#
_entry.id   AF-A0A1V6BXR1-F1
#
_cell.length_a   1.000
_cell.length_b   1.000
_cell.length_c   1.000
_cell.angle_alpha   90.00
_cell.angle_beta   90.00
_cell.angle_gamma   90.00
#
_symmetry.space_group_name_H-M   'P 1'
#
loop_
_entity.id
_entity.type
_entity.pdbx_description
1 polymer ?
#
loop_
_entity_poly.entity_id
_entity_poly.type
_entity_poly.pdbx_seq_one_letter_code
_entity_poly.pdbx_strand_id
1 'polypeptide(L)'
;MKNKKHLFHFIVSESMNTNVIDFLLKEFKINTFSKLFETMFRLIDKKVLKMKRIIGNCRSEYAVIDNSDDKRLDKYLRISEADYLKIKKWHSLYNEFCIASIVRDIILFFYNGVMKYGLEGFLELVGKKLRIDKVEKDFLGKMTQLLSIAAQKRLLYALVIENYPKYVHST
;
A
#
# COMPACT_ATOMS: atom_id res chain seq x y z
N MET A 1 16.42 24.48 7.13
CA MET A 1 16.39 24.02 5.73
C MET A 1 15.00 24.26 5.18
N LYS A 2 14.86 24.95 4.04
CA LYS A 2 13.56 25.15 3.35
C LYS A 2 12.88 23.79 3.15
N ASN A 3 11.55 23.73 3.27
CA ASN A 3 10.68 22.57 3.04
C ASN A 3 10.88 21.95 1.63
N LYS A 4 12.00 21.27 1.41
CA LYS A 4 12.35 20.67 0.13
C LYS A 4 11.40 19.50 -0.10
N LYS A 5 10.61 19.60 -1.17
CA LYS A 5 9.74 18.52 -1.60
C LYS A 5 10.40 17.78 -2.75
N HIS A 6 10.38 16.46 -2.70
CA HIS A 6 10.82 15.60 -3.78
C HIS A 6 9.66 15.36 -4.74
N LEU A 7 9.92 15.43 -6.05
CA LEU A 7 8.95 15.12 -7.09
C LEU A 7 9.23 13.71 -7.59
N PHE A 8 8.22 12.86 -7.52
CA PHE A 8 8.26 11.48 -7.99
C PHE A 8 7.22 11.31 -9.09
N HIS A 9 7.65 10.79 -10.24
CA HIS A 9 6.76 10.49 -11.37
C HIS A 9 6.44 9.00 -11.39
N PHE A 10 5.18 8.68 -11.66
CA PHE A 10 4.74 7.32 -11.90
C PHE A 10 3.54 7.31 -12.83
N ILE A 11 3.32 6.18 -13.49
CA ILE A 11 2.19 5.98 -14.39
C ILE A 11 1.09 5.24 -13.61
N VAL A 12 -0.17 5.41 -13.98
CA VAL A 12 -1.32 4.58 -13.59
C VAL A 12 -2.22 4.30 -14.80
N SER A 13 -3.07 3.28 -14.74
CA SER A 13 -4.15 3.11 -15.73
C SER A 13 -5.25 4.15 -15.48
N GLU A 14 -6.02 4.46 -16.52
CA GLU A 14 -7.19 5.34 -16.41
C GLU A 14 -8.20 4.83 -15.39
N SER A 15 -8.48 3.53 -15.41
CA SER A 15 -9.34 2.86 -14.42
C SER A 15 -8.82 3.00 -13.00
N MET A 16 -7.51 2.83 -12.75
CA MET A 16 -6.93 3.08 -11.44
C MET A 16 -7.08 4.56 -11.04
N ASN A 17 -6.96 5.50 -11.97
CA ASN A 17 -7.19 6.89 -11.64
C ASN A 17 -8.65 7.15 -11.21
N THR A 18 -9.60 6.81 -12.06
CA THR A 18 -11.01 7.16 -11.89
C THR A 18 -11.70 6.35 -10.80
N ASN A 19 -11.43 5.06 -10.72
CA ASN A 19 -12.14 4.17 -9.79
C ASN A 19 -11.48 4.10 -8.42
N VAL A 20 -10.16 4.31 -8.33
CA VAL A 20 -9.38 4.10 -7.10
C VAL A 20 -8.92 5.42 -6.52
N ILE A 21 -8.16 6.23 -7.26
CA ILE A 21 -7.58 7.47 -6.74
C ILE A 21 -8.67 8.53 -6.50
N ASP A 22 -9.55 8.76 -7.47
CA ASP A 22 -10.60 9.79 -7.35
C ASP A 22 -11.62 9.40 -6.25
N PHE A 23 -11.91 8.11 -6.11
CA PHE A 23 -12.69 7.59 -4.97
C PHE A 23 -12.03 7.93 -3.63
N LEU A 24 -10.74 7.60 -3.46
CA LEU A 24 -10.04 7.88 -2.20
C LEU A 24 -9.93 9.38 -1.90
N LEU A 25 -9.72 10.23 -2.91
CA LEU A 25 -9.72 11.69 -2.74
C LEU A 25 -11.07 12.18 -2.19
N LYS A 26 -12.16 11.68 -2.75
CA LYS A 26 -13.52 12.00 -2.32
C LYS A 26 -13.79 11.53 -0.89
N GLU A 27 -13.51 10.26 -0.59
CA GLU A 27 -13.75 9.67 0.73
C GLU A 27 -12.96 10.41 1.81
N PHE A 28 -11.65 10.62 1.62
CA PHE A 28 -10.81 11.34 2.57
C PHE A 28 -11.08 12.85 2.64
N LYS A 29 -11.91 13.39 1.74
CA LYS A 29 -12.15 14.83 1.58
C LYS A 29 -10.83 15.61 1.39
N ILE A 30 -9.90 15.03 0.62
CA ILE A 30 -8.60 15.62 0.29
C ILE A 30 -8.61 16.03 -1.18
N ASN A 31 -8.19 17.26 -1.46
CA ASN A 31 -8.22 17.86 -2.80
C ASN A 31 -6.96 17.60 -3.65
N THR A 32 -5.92 16.98 -3.10
CA THR A 32 -4.67 16.72 -3.81
C THR A 32 -4.14 15.33 -3.56
N PHE A 33 -3.72 14.65 -4.63
CA PHE A 33 -3.15 13.30 -4.56
C PHE A 33 -1.91 13.24 -3.65
N SER A 34 -1.05 14.26 -3.68
CA SER A 34 0.14 14.26 -2.82
C SER A 34 -0.20 14.28 -1.33
N LYS A 35 -1.19 15.07 -0.91
CA LYS A 35 -1.63 15.12 0.48
C LYS A 35 -2.33 13.82 0.89
N LEU A 36 -3.13 13.23 0.00
CA LEU A 36 -3.77 11.94 0.22
C LEU A 36 -2.71 10.85 0.47
N PHE A 37 -1.70 10.78 -0.41
CA PHE A 37 -0.64 9.81 -0.29
C PHE A 37 0.18 9.99 0.98
N GLU A 38 0.59 11.21 1.35
CA GLU A 38 1.31 11.46 2.61
C GLU A 38 0.52 10.98 3.83
N THR A 39 -0.80 11.22 3.85
CA THR A 39 -1.68 10.73 4.93
C THR A 39 -1.67 9.21 5.01
N MET A 40 -1.94 8.53 3.88
CA MET A 40 -1.95 7.06 3.81
C MET A 40 -0.61 6.47 4.22
N PHE A 41 0.48 6.99 3.65
CA PHE A 41 1.84 6.54 3.90
C PHE A 41 2.21 6.63 5.39
N ARG A 42 1.93 7.77 6.05
CA ARG A 42 2.26 7.94 7.48
C ARG A 42 1.48 7.01 8.39
N LEU A 43 0.25 6.65 8.04
CA LEU A 43 -0.57 5.70 8.82
C LEU A 43 0.02 4.29 8.79
N ILE A 44 0.49 3.84 7.62
CA ILE A 44 1.07 2.50 7.48
C ILE A 44 2.57 2.44 7.80
N ASP A 45 3.24 3.58 7.97
CA ASP A 45 4.71 3.61 7.97
C ASP A 45 5.32 2.71 9.05
N LYS A 46 4.69 2.74 10.23
CA LYS A 46 5.08 1.93 11.39
C LYS A 46 4.77 0.43 11.23
N LYS A 47 3.92 0.05 10.27
CA LYS A 47 3.47 -1.33 10.05
C LYS A 47 4.31 -2.06 9.02
N VAL A 48 5.01 -1.34 8.16
CA VAL A 48 5.75 -1.93 7.04
C VAL A 48 6.86 -2.88 7.46
N LEU A 49 7.69 -2.51 8.44
CA LEU A 49 8.75 -3.41 8.91
C LEU A 49 8.20 -4.76 9.39
N LYS A 50 6.97 -4.77 9.91
CA LYS A 50 6.30 -5.99 10.36
C LYS A 50 5.77 -6.81 9.19
N MET A 51 5.12 -6.17 8.22
CA MET A 51 4.66 -6.82 6.99
C MET A 51 5.83 -7.43 6.20
N LYS A 52 6.97 -6.74 6.15
CA LYS A 52 8.20 -7.23 5.51
C LYS A 52 8.74 -8.51 6.16
N ARG A 53 8.54 -8.72 7.46
CA ARG A 53 8.96 -9.95 8.14
C ARG A 53 8.18 -11.15 7.63
N ILE A 54 6.86 -11.00 7.45
CA ILE A 54 5.98 -12.06 6.96
C ILE A 54 6.32 -12.48 5.53
N ILE A 55 6.59 -11.50 4.65
CA ILE A 55 6.90 -11.78 3.24
C ILE A 55 8.30 -12.40 3.09
N GLY A 56 9.21 -12.19 4.05
CA GLY A 56 10.58 -12.69 3.96
C GLY A 56 11.42 -11.93 2.92
N ASN A 57 12.68 -12.35 2.73
CA ASN A 57 13.57 -11.72 1.75
C ASN A 57 13.22 -12.20 0.34
N CYS A 58 12.54 -11.33 -0.40
CA CYS A 58 12.01 -11.62 -1.71
C CYS A 58 12.33 -10.45 -2.65
N ARG A 59 12.61 -10.70 -3.93
CA ARG A 59 12.74 -9.66 -4.95
C ARG A 59 11.41 -9.51 -5.68
N SER A 60 10.82 -8.32 -5.70
CA SER A 60 9.67 -8.14 -6.61
C SER A 60 10.14 -8.26 -8.04
N GLU A 61 9.60 -9.22 -8.77
CA GLU A 61 9.60 -9.20 -10.22
C GLU A 61 8.56 -8.17 -10.71
N TYR A 62 8.66 -7.75 -11.97
CA TYR A 62 7.73 -6.78 -12.54
C TYR A 62 6.28 -7.24 -12.37
N ALA A 63 5.49 -6.46 -11.64
CA ALA A 63 4.04 -6.58 -11.71
C ALA A 63 3.57 -5.81 -12.95
N VAL A 64 2.86 -6.48 -13.86
CA VAL A 64 2.26 -5.79 -15.01
C VAL A 64 1.27 -4.73 -14.49
N ILE A 65 1.42 -3.52 -15.04
CA ILE A 65 0.79 -2.29 -14.56
C ILE A 65 -0.73 -2.34 -14.65
N ASP A 66 -1.22 -3.05 -15.64
CA ASP A 66 -2.59 -3.49 -15.87
C ASP A 66 -2.52 -4.34 -17.15
N ASN A 67 -3.32 -5.41 -17.27
CA ASN A 67 -3.46 -6.13 -18.54
C ASN A 67 -4.65 -5.59 -19.36
N SER A 68 -5.38 -4.60 -18.84
CA SER A 68 -6.41 -3.89 -19.59
C SER A 68 -5.77 -2.96 -20.62
N ASP A 69 -6.40 -2.83 -21.77
CA ASP A 69 -6.02 -1.90 -22.84
C ASP A 69 -6.45 -0.46 -22.48
N ASP A 70 -6.18 -0.05 -21.23
CA ASP A 70 -6.55 1.25 -20.67
C ASP A 70 -5.49 2.30 -21.00
N LYS A 71 -5.95 3.53 -21.16
CA LYS A 71 -5.07 4.69 -21.34
C LYS A 71 -4.11 4.83 -20.15
N ARG A 72 -2.82 4.99 -20.46
CA ARG A 72 -1.78 5.27 -19.45
C ARG A 72 -1.81 6.74 -19.07
N LEU A 73 -1.87 7.04 -17.77
CA LEU A 73 -1.89 8.39 -17.24
C LEU A 73 -0.65 8.67 -16.37
N ASP A 74 0.05 9.76 -16.68
CA ASP A 74 1.16 10.26 -15.87
C ASP A 74 0.66 10.92 -14.59
N LYS A 75 1.27 10.55 -13.47
CA LYS A 75 1.01 11.11 -12.15
C LYS A 75 2.29 11.59 -11.50
N TYR A 76 2.12 12.66 -10.72
CA TYR A 76 3.22 13.30 -10.02
C TYR A 76 2.90 13.36 -8.53
N LEU A 77 3.81 12.82 -7.74
CA LEU A 77 3.74 12.76 -6.30
C LEU A 77 4.80 13.70 -5.73
N ARG A 78 4.37 14.75 -5.04
CA ARG A 78 5.25 15.75 -4.44
C ARG A 78 5.22 15.64 -2.93
N ILE A 79 6.21 14.98 -2.36
CA ILE A 79 6.28 14.61 -0.94
C ILE A 79 7.45 15.28 -0.22
N SER A 80 7.39 15.33 1.11
CA SER A 80 8.54 15.78 1.91
C SER A 80 9.79 14.93 1.66
N GLU A 81 10.97 15.53 1.80
CA GLU A 81 12.25 14.81 1.69
C GLU A 81 12.35 13.66 2.71
N ALA A 82 11.82 13.85 3.92
CA ALA A 82 11.78 12.81 4.95
C ALA A 82 10.92 11.61 4.53
N ASP A 83 9.72 11.86 4.01
CA ASP A 83 8.84 10.79 3.52
C ASP A 83 9.44 10.08 2.30
N TYR A 84 10.08 10.83 1.39
CA TYR A 84 10.80 10.25 0.26
C TYR A 84 11.93 9.31 0.68
N LEU A 85 12.75 9.70 1.66
CA LEU A 85 13.82 8.85 2.17
C LEU A 85 13.28 7.57 2.83
N LYS A 86 12.14 7.64 3.52
CA LYS A 86 11.47 6.45 4.07
C LYS A 86 10.97 5.51 2.98
N ILE A 87 10.35 6.04 1.91
CA ILE A 87 9.93 5.23 0.77
C ILE A 87 11.14 4.58 0.09
N LYS A 88 12.25 5.31 -0.09
CA LYS A 88 13.51 4.73 -0.57
C LYS A 88 14.04 3.61 0.33
N LYS A 89 13.93 3.77 1.64
CA LYS A 89 14.28 2.72 2.60
C LYS A 89 13.37 1.50 2.40
N TRP A 90 12.07 1.68 2.18
CA TRP A 90 11.16 0.57 1.90
C TRP A 90 11.46 -0.14 0.61
N HIS A 91 11.75 0.63 -0.45
CA HIS A 91 12.19 0.10 -1.74
C HIS A 91 13.39 -0.83 -1.58
N SER A 92 14.40 -0.39 -0.84
CA SER A 92 15.56 -1.23 -0.52
C SER A 92 15.18 -2.44 0.35
N LEU A 93 14.40 -2.24 1.41
CA LEU A 93 14.00 -3.30 2.34
C LEU A 93 13.24 -4.42 1.64
N TYR A 94 12.23 -4.09 0.85
CA TYR A 94 11.41 -5.04 0.10
C TYR A 94 12.08 -5.55 -1.18
N ASN A 95 13.28 -5.07 -1.49
CA ASN A 95 13.99 -5.33 -2.74
C ASN A 95 13.04 -5.17 -3.94
N GLU A 96 12.29 -4.06 -3.92
CA GLU A 96 11.32 -3.74 -4.95
C GLU A 96 12.03 -3.37 -6.23
N PHE A 97 11.39 -3.66 -7.36
CA PHE A 97 11.92 -3.26 -8.65
C PHE A 97 11.85 -1.72 -8.84
N CYS A 98 10.78 -1.10 -8.35
CA CYS A 98 10.55 0.33 -8.49
C CYS A 98 9.74 0.90 -7.32
N ILE A 99 10.04 2.14 -6.95
CA ILE A 99 9.28 2.91 -5.96
C ILE A 99 7.80 3.06 -6.36
N ALA A 100 7.49 3.09 -7.67
CA ALA A 100 6.12 3.20 -8.16
C ALA A 100 5.25 2.02 -7.73
N SER A 101 5.83 0.82 -7.61
CA SER A 101 5.13 -0.37 -7.14
C SER A 101 4.68 -0.20 -5.69
N ILE A 102 5.55 0.33 -4.83
CA ILE A 102 5.20 0.65 -3.44
C ILE A 102 4.05 1.66 -3.40
N VAL A 103 4.14 2.73 -4.19
CA VAL A 103 3.09 3.77 -4.21
C VAL A 103 1.73 3.15 -4.57
N ARG A 104 1.69 2.30 -5.59
CA ARG A 104 0.47 1.60 -6.03
C ARG A 104 -0.08 0.63 -4.98
N ASP A 105 0.80 -0.17 -4.37
CA ASP A 105 0.41 -1.10 -3.31
C ASP A 105 -0.27 -0.39 -2.14
N ILE A 106 0.25 0.77 -1.74
CA ILE A 106 -0.35 1.59 -0.67
C ILE A 106 -1.74 2.08 -1.10
N ILE A 107 -1.87 2.64 -2.30
CA ILE A 107 -3.15 3.14 -2.83
C ILE A 107 -4.19 2.01 -2.84
N LEU A 108 -3.84 0.84 -3.39
CA LEU A 108 -4.75 -0.30 -3.48
C LEU A 108 -5.11 -0.87 -2.11
N PHE A 109 -4.16 -0.92 -1.18
CA PHE A 109 -4.41 -1.35 0.20
C PHE A 109 -5.47 -0.47 0.88
N PHE A 110 -5.34 0.85 0.74
CA PHE A 110 -6.32 1.78 1.29
C PHE A 110 -7.66 1.71 0.58
N TYR A 111 -7.69 1.64 -0.74
CA TYR A 111 -8.93 1.49 -1.51
C TYR A 111 -9.71 0.26 -1.08
N ASN A 112 -9.07 -0.92 -1.08
CA ASN A 112 -9.71 -2.17 -0.69
C ASN A 112 -10.17 -2.15 0.78
N GLY A 113 -9.39 -1.50 1.66
CA GLY A 113 -9.75 -1.32 3.06
C GLY A 113 -10.98 -0.44 3.27
N VAL A 114 -11.01 0.72 2.62
CA VAL A 114 -12.14 1.67 2.68
C VAL A 114 -13.38 1.07 2.03
N MET A 115 -13.25 0.39 0.88
CA MET A 115 -14.37 -0.32 0.25
C MET A 115 -14.99 -1.37 1.16
N LYS A 116 -14.17 -2.06 1.97
CA LYS A 116 -14.65 -3.12 2.86
C LYS A 116 -15.25 -2.62 4.17
N TYR A 117 -14.64 -1.61 4.79
CA TYR A 117 -14.96 -1.21 6.16
C TYR A 117 -15.53 0.20 6.29
N GLY A 118 -15.67 0.93 5.17
CA GLY A 118 -15.87 2.38 5.18
C GLY A 118 -14.61 3.12 5.65
N LEU A 119 -14.55 4.44 5.41
CA LEU A 119 -13.37 5.23 5.76
C LEU A 119 -13.09 5.21 7.27
N GLU A 120 -14.10 5.53 8.09
CA GLU A 120 -13.92 5.64 9.55
C GLU A 120 -13.56 4.30 10.17
N GLY A 121 -14.31 3.23 9.81
CA GLY A 121 -14.03 1.88 10.29
C GLY A 121 -12.66 1.38 9.85
N PHE A 122 -12.25 1.66 8.61
CA PHE A 122 -10.91 1.30 8.16
C PHE A 122 -9.81 2.08 8.87
N LEU A 123 -10.00 3.39 9.09
CA LEU A 123 -9.03 4.22 9.82
C LEU A 123 -8.85 3.77 11.27
N GLU A 124 -9.93 3.36 11.93
CA GLU A 124 -9.87 2.78 13.27
C GLU A 124 -9.02 1.49 13.28
N LEU A 125 -9.30 0.56 12.35
CA LEU A 125 -8.58 -0.69 12.23
C LEU A 125 -7.10 -0.49 11.85
N VAL A 126 -6.82 0.36 10.87
CA VAL A 126 -5.46 0.65 10.40
C VAL A 126 -4.66 1.45 11.44
N GLY A 127 -5.31 2.14 12.38
CA GLY A 127 -4.64 2.76 13.53
C GLY A 127 -4.17 1.75 14.58
N LYS A 128 -4.86 0.61 14.72
CA LYS A 128 -4.55 -0.40 15.75
C LYS A 128 -3.29 -1.22 15.46
N LYS A 129 -2.66 -1.71 16.53
CA LYS A 129 -1.48 -2.59 16.45
C LYS A 129 -1.86 -3.94 15.85
N LEU A 130 -1.14 -4.37 14.81
CA LEU A 130 -1.28 -5.69 14.19
C LEU A 130 -0.63 -6.79 15.06
N ARG A 131 -1.36 -7.91 15.21
CA ARG A 131 -0.95 -9.22 15.73
C ARG A 131 -0.27 -10.02 14.62
N ILE A 132 1.03 -9.77 14.45
CA ILE A 132 1.82 -10.27 13.31
C ILE A 132 1.96 -11.77 13.31
N ASP A 133 2.12 -12.36 14.49
CA ASP A 133 2.13 -13.80 14.73
C ASP A 133 0.90 -14.49 14.12
N LYS A 134 -0.28 -13.89 14.30
CA LYS A 134 -1.52 -14.42 13.77
C LYS A 134 -1.62 -14.25 12.25
N VAL A 135 -1.24 -13.07 11.74
CA VAL A 135 -1.21 -12.81 10.30
C VAL A 135 -0.24 -13.78 9.61
N GLU A 136 0.95 -13.99 10.17
CA GLU A 136 1.98 -14.89 9.65
C GLU A 136 1.50 -16.33 9.61
N LYS A 137 0.90 -16.82 10.70
CA LYS A 137 0.34 -18.18 10.75
C LYS A 137 -0.74 -18.40 9.69
N ASP A 138 -1.69 -17.48 9.57
CA ASP A 138 -2.78 -17.59 8.60
C ASP A 138 -2.26 -17.43 7.16
N PHE A 139 -1.25 -16.59 6.95
CA PHE A 139 -0.59 -16.42 5.66
C PHE A 139 0.16 -17.69 5.24
N LEU A 140 0.99 -18.27 6.12
CA LEU A 140 1.70 -19.53 5.87
C LEU A 140 0.74 -20.69 5.58
N GLY A 141 -0.42 -20.73 6.26
CA GLY A 141 -1.47 -21.71 5.99
C GLY A 141 -2.14 -21.59 4.61
N LYS A 142 -2.12 -20.40 3.99
CA LYS A 142 -2.62 -20.16 2.61
C LYS A 142 -1.51 -20.23 1.55
N MET A 143 -0.25 -20.05 1.94
CA MET A 143 0.95 -20.13 1.12
C MET A 143 1.32 -21.59 0.79
N THR A 144 0.35 -22.39 0.36
CA THR A 144 0.55 -23.81 -0.01
C THR A 144 0.98 -24.00 -1.47
N GLN A 145 1.05 -22.92 -2.26
CA GLN A 145 1.39 -22.94 -3.69
C GLN A 145 2.63 -22.09 -3.99
N LEU A 146 3.32 -22.42 -5.09
CA LEU A 146 4.43 -21.64 -5.67
C LEU A 146 3.91 -20.33 -6.29
N LEU A 147 3.45 -19.41 -5.45
CA LEU A 147 3.01 -18.09 -5.88
C LEU A 147 4.22 -17.19 -6.14
N SER A 148 4.17 -16.41 -7.22
CA SER A 148 5.14 -15.34 -7.46
C SER A 148 5.12 -14.33 -6.32
N ILE A 149 6.23 -13.64 -6.07
CA ILE A 149 6.35 -12.69 -4.96
C ILE A 149 5.30 -11.57 -5.03
N ALA A 150 4.94 -11.13 -6.24
CA ALA A 150 3.85 -10.18 -6.44
C ALA A 150 2.49 -10.76 -6.02
N ALA A 151 2.22 -12.04 -6.33
CA ALA A 151 1.02 -12.73 -5.90
C ALA A 151 0.99 -12.94 -4.37
N GLN A 152 2.15 -13.23 -3.75
CA GLN A 152 2.27 -13.34 -2.30
C GLN A 152 1.95 -12.02 -1.58
N LYS A 153 2.45 -10.89 -2.09
CA LYS A 153 2.16 -9.55 -1.53
C LYS A 153 0.68 -9.23 -1.62
N ARG A 154 0.07 -9.45 -2.80
CA ARG A 154 -1.37 -9.27 -3.01
C ARG A 154 -2.19 -10.16 -2.08
N LEU A 155 -1.82 -11.43 -1.96
CA LEU A 155 -2.46 -12.38 -1.05
C LEU A 155 -2.37 -11.91 0.40
N LEU A 156 -1.20 -11.44 0.85
CA LEU A 156 -1.01 -10.95 2.21
C LEU A 156 -1.88 -9.71 2.47
N TYR A 157 -1.90 -8.74 1.55
CA TYR A 157 -2.74 -7.55 1.69
C TYR A 157 -4.22 -7.90 1.70
N ALA A 158 -4.67 -8.77 0.80
CA ALA A 158 -6.04 -9.26 0.76
C ALA A 158 -6.40 -9.99 2.06
N LEU A 159 -5.54 -10.88 2.55
CA LEU A 159 -5.75 -11.61 3.81
C LEU A 159 -5.87 -10.66 4.99
N VAL A 160 -4.99 -9.67 5.09
CA VAL A 160 -5.02 -8.64 6.15
C VAL A 160 -6.30 -7.83 6.06
N ILE A 161 -6.68 -7.35 4.88
CA ILE A 161 -7.94 -6.61 4.69
C ILE A 161 -9.13 -7.50 4.99
N GLU A 162 -9.12 -8.77 4.61
CA GLU A 162 -10.27 -9.63 4.80
C GLU A 162 -10.60 -9.89 6.27
N ASN A 163 -9.55 -10.00 7.08
CA ASN A 163 -9.62 -10.45 8.47
C ASN A 163 -9.09 -9.38 9.44
N TYR A 164 -9.06 -8.10 9.02
CA TYR A 164 -8.40 -7.02 9.78
C TYR A 164 -8.84 -6.96 11.26
N PRO A 165 -10.15 -7.02 11.59
CA PRO A 165 -10.61 -7.06 12.99
C PRO A 165 -10.01 -8.21 13.82
N LYS A 166 -9.76 -9.36 13.20
CA LYS A 166 -9.15 -10.54 13.85
C LYS A 166 -7.65 -10.42 14.03
N TYR A 167 -7.01 -9.45 13.37
CA TYR A 167 -5.55 -9.23 13.39
C TYR A 167 -5.14 -8.00 14.16
N VAL A 168 -6.07 -7.18 14.64
CA VAL A 168 -5.75 -6.07 15.53
C VAL A 168 -5.94 -6.49 16.97
N HIS A 169 -5.14 -5.94 17.88
CA HIS A 169 -5.41 -6.09 19.30
C HIS A 169 -6.74 -5.40 19.64
N SER A 170 -7.58 -6.05 20.45
CA SER A 170 -8.66 -5.36 21.15
C SER A 170 -8.00 -4.33 22.07
N THR A 171 -8.40 -3.07 21.92
CA THR A 171 -8.04 -1.98 22.82
C THR A 171 -8.52 -2.28 24.24
#